data_AF-A0A1P8YAP8-F1
#
_entry.id   AF-A0A1P8YAP8-F1
#
_cell.length_a   1.000
_cell.length_b   1.000
_cell.length_c   1.000
_cell.angle_alpha   90.00
_cell.angle_beta   90.00
_cell.angle_gamma   90.00
#
_symmetry.space_group_name_H-M   'P 1'
#
loop_
_entity.id
_entity.type
_entity.pdbx_description
1 polymer ?
#
loop_
_entity_poly.entity_id
_entity_poly.type
_entity_poly.pdbx_seq_one_letter_code
_entity_poly.pdbx_strand_id
1 'polypeptide(L)'
;MSLKVDPAMLRRFGDAVSGVSESIAGLDVSSPFADSQQALPGTQFSVVCADGFEATTAALRNVCSRLVTISNIAHGTANDYEVAEADFTAKLHVMDVPS
;
A
#
# COMPACT_ATOMS: atom_id res chain seq x y z
N MET A 1 7.66 -7.03 -26.44
CA MET A 1 7.11 -5.66 -26.25
C MET A 1 7.89 -5.05 -25.10
N SER A 2 8.70 -4.01 -25.35
CA SER A 2 9.46 -3.36 -24.28
C SER A 2 8.63 -2.22 -23.70
N LEU A 3 8.28 -2.32 -22.42
CA LEU A 3 7.58 -1.27 -21.69
C LEU A 3 8.62 -0.25 -21.24
N LYS A 4 8.55 0.98 -21.77
CA LYS A 4 9.29 2.09 -21.17
C LYS A 4 8.59 2.43 -19.85
N VAL A 5 9.20 2.03 -18.75
CA VAL A 5 8.74 2.39 -17.42
C VAL A 5 9.30 3.76 -17.07
N ASP A 6 8.44 4.63 -16.54
CA ASP A 6 8.83 5.90 -15.92
C ASP A 6 9.01 5.66 -14.41
N PRO A 7 10.26 5.63 -13.91
CA PRO A 7 10.53 5.38 -12.49
C PRO A 7 9.94 6.45 -11.58
N ALA A 8 9.88 7.71 -12.03
CA ALA A 8 9.31 8.80 -11.24
C ALA A 8 7.81 8.63 -11.06
N MET A 9 7.11 8.20 -12.11
CA MET A 9 5.68 7.88 -12.02
C MET A 9 5.40 6.65 -11.16
N LEU A 10 6.25 5.63 -11.21
CA LEU A 10 6.14 4.47 -10.31
C LEU A 10 6.32 4.85 -8.83
N ARG A 11 7.25 5.74 -8.51
CA ARG A 11 7.41 6.24 -7.13
C ARG A 11 6.18 6.99 -6.66
N ARG A 12 5.69 7.93 -7.47
CA ARG A 12 4.46 8.69 -7.15
C ARG A 12 3.27 7.78 -6.94
N PHE A 13 3.16 6.71 -7.73
CA PHE A 13 2.14 5.69 -7.53
C PHE A 13 2.34 4.95 -6.19
N GLY A 14 3.58 4.53 -5.88
CA GLY A 14 3.91 3.93 -4.58
C GLY A 14 3.55 4.83 -3.40
N ASP A 15 3.88 6.12 -3.47
CA ASP A 15 3.57 7.11 -2.43
C ASP A 15 2.05 7.29 -2.27
N ALA A 16 1.32 7.41 -3.38
CA ALA A 16 -0.14 7.53 -3.35
C ALA A 16 -0.80 6.29 -2.71
N VAL A 17 -0.32 5.09 -3.05
CA VAL A 17 -0.84 3.84 -2.48
C VAL A 17 -0.53 3.75 -0.97
N SER A 18 0.67 4.17 -0.54
CA SER A 18 1.00 4.24 0.89
C SER A 18 0.09 5.22 1.63
N GLY A 19 -0.12 6.41 1.07
CA GLY A 19 -1.01 7.43 1.66
C GLY A 19 -2.47 6.96 1.81
N VAL A 20 -2.98 6.17 0.86
CA VAL A 20 -4.31 5.53 1.01
C VAL A 20 -4.30 4.50 2.14
N SER A 21 -3.25 3.69 2.25
CA SER A 21 -3.11 2.72 3.35
C SER A 21 -3.10 3.41 4.72
N GLU A 22 -2.37 4.52 4.84
CA GLU A 22 -2.32 5.34 6.06
C GLU A 22 -3.68 5.96 6.38
N SER A 23 -4.38 6.46 5.37
CA SER A 23 -5.73 7.01 5.52
C SER A 23 -6.72 5.97 6.05
N ILE A 24 -6.65 4.73 5.54
CA ILE A 24 -7.49 3.61 6.03
C ILE A 24 -7.09 3.23 7.46
N ALA A 25 -5.79 3.16 7.76
CA ALA A 25 -5.30 2.83 9.09
C ALA A 25 -5.69 3.88 10.15
N GLY A 26 -5.92 5.12 9.74
CA GLY A 26 -6.42 6.20 10.59
C GLY A 26 -7.93 6.22 10.81
N LEU A 27 -8.71 5.34 10.18
CA LEU A 27 -10.16 5.28 10.39
C LEU A 27 -10.47 4.70 11.77
N ASP A 28 -11.22 5.46 12.58
CA ASP A 28 -11.83 4.92 13.78
C ASP A 28 -13.07 4.11 13.42
N VAL A 29 -12.88 2.80 13.31
CA VAL A 29 -13.97 1.85 13.17
C VAL A 29 -14.48 1.33 14.51
N SER A 30 -13.80 1.62 15.62
CA SER A 30 -14.17 1.07 16.93
C SER A 30 -15.37 1.77 17.55
N SER A 31 -15.42 3.10 17.49
CA SER A 31 -16.48 3.88 18.14
C SER A 31 -17.89 3.53 17.63
N PRO A 32 -18.16 3.41 16.30
CA PRO A 32 -19.49 3.05 15.82
C PRO A 32 -19.98 1.69 16.33
N PHE A 33 -19.09 0.69 16.46
CA PHE A 33 -19.46 -0.61 17.02
C PHE A 33 -19.68 -0.52 18.52
N ALA A 34 -18.82 0.21 19.25
CA ALA A 34 -18.97 0.41 20.69
C ALA A 34 -20.31 1.09 21.04
N ASP A 35 -20.67 2.15 20.31
CA ASP A 35 -21.95 2.85 20.48
C ASP A 35 -23.14 1.92 20.20
N SER A 36 -23.03 1.07 19.17
CA SER A 36 -24.08 0.13 18.77
C SER A 36 -24.32 -0.97 19.81
N GLN A 37 -23.31 -1.37 20.59
CA GLN A 37 -23.46 -2.47 21.56
C GLN A 37 -24.58 -2.23 22.59
N GLN A 38 -24.88 -0.96 22.89
CA GLN A 38 -25.89 -0.59 23.89
C GLN A 38 -27.28 -0.35 23.29
N ALA A 39 -27.43 -0.44 21.96
CA ALA A 39 -28.67 -0.07 21.28
C ALA A 39 -29.86 -1.00 21.60
N LEU A 40 -29.61 -2.28 21.87
CA LEU A 40 -30.66 -3.29 22.10
C LEU A 40 -30.38 -4.16 23.34
N PRO A 41 -30.56 -3.62 24.56
CA PRO A 41 -30.33 -4.35 25.80
C PRO A 41 -31.18 -5.63 25.91
N GLY A 42 -30.62 -6.70 26.47
CA GLY A 42 -31.30 -7.99 26.61
C GLY A 42 -31.29 -8.87 25.36
N THR A 43 -30.69 -8.41 24.26
CA THR A 43 -30.48 -9.20 23.03
C THR A 43 -29.00 -9.57 22.86
N GLN A 44 -28.70 -10.41 21.87
CA GLN A 44 -27.31 -10.72 21.49
C GLN A 44 -26.62 -9.63 20.65
N PHE A 45 -27.27 -8.48 20.43
CA PHE A 45 -26.76 -7.44 19.54
C PHE A 45 -25.36 -6.94 19.93
N SER A 46 -25.08 -6.82 21.24
CA SER A 46 -23.74 -6.46 21.73
C SER A 46 -22.65 -7.43 21.28
N VAL A 47 -22.92 -8.74 21.30
CA VAL A 47 -21.98 -9.77 20.84
C VAL A 47 -21.75 -9.64 19.33
N VAL A 48 -22.82 -9.51 18.55
CA VAL A 48 -22.73 -9.33 17.09
C VAL A 48 -21.95 -8.07 16.71
N CYS A 49 -22.10 -6.98 17.48
CA CYS A 49 -21.31 -5.76 17.28
C CYS A 49 -19.81 -5.98 17.57
N ALA A 50 -19.47 -6.75 18.61
CA ALA A 50 -18.08 -7.09 18.91
C ALA A 50 -17.45 -7.95 17.79
N ASP A 51 -18.15 -9.00 17.35
CA ASP A 51 -17.71 -9.86 16.25
C ASP A 51 -17.57 -9.08 14.94
N GLY A 52 -18.52 -8.18 14.66
CA GLY A 52 -18.51 -7.30 13.50
C GLY A 52 -17.32 -6.34 13.51
N PHE A 53 -16.97 -5.80 14.68
CA PHE A 53 -15.78 -4.96 14.86
C PHE A 53 -14.50 -5.75 14.57
N GLU A 54 -14.36 -6.96 15.10
CA GLU A 54 -13.19 -7.80 14.86
C GLU A 54 -13.04 -8.15 13.37
N ALA A 55 -14.13 -8.58 12.73
CA ALA A 55 -14.14 -8.90 11.31
C ALA A 55 -13.79 -7.68 10.43
N THR A 56 -14.36 -6.52 10.74
CA THR A 56 -14.07 -5.26 10.02
C THR A 56 -12.61 -4.86 10.19
N THR A 57 -12.09 -4.92 11.40
CA THR A 57 -10.70 -4.58 11.71
C THR A 57 -9.73 -5.53 10.99
N ALA A 58 -10.02 -6.83 10.96
CA ALA A 58 -9.21 -7.81 10.24
C ALA A 58 -9.23 -7.54 8.72
N ALA A 59 -10.39 -7.24 8.14
CA ALA A 59 -10.52 -6.92 6.73
C ALA A 59 -9.71 -5.67 6.35
N LEU A 60 -9.82 -4.59 7.13
CA LEU A 60 -9.07 -3.36 6.87
C LEU A 60 -7.56 -3.55 7.00
N ARG A 61 -7.09 -4.30 8.02
CA ARG A 61 -5.67 -4.66 8.17
C ARG A 61 -5.15 -5.41 6.95
N ASN A 62 -5.93 -6.36 6.42
CA ASN A 62 -5.55 -7.09 5.21
C ASN A 62 -5.46 -6.18 3.97
N VAL A 63 -6.37 -5.22 3.83
CA VAL A 63 -6.32 -4.23 2.75
C VAL A 63 -5.06 -3.36 2.89
N CYS A 64 -4.79 -2.79 4.07
CA CYS A 64 -3.58 -2.01 4.32
C CYS A 64 -2.30 -2.80 4.00
N SER A 65 -2.20 -4.05 4.45
CA SER A 65 -1.05 -4.92 4.16
C SER A 65 -0.80 -5.09 2.65
N ARG A 66 -1.87 -5.27 1.88
CA ARG A 66 -1.78 -5.38 0.41
C ARG A 66 -1.37 -4.07 -0.24
N LEU A 67 -1.88 -2.94 0.23
CA LEU A 67 -1.50 -1.61 -0.27
C LEU A 67 -0.01 -1.33 0.01
N VAL A 68 0.47 -1.60 1.22
CA VAL A 68 1.90 -1.50 1.56
C VAL A 68 2.74 -2.39 0.65
N THR A 69 2.29 -3.62 0.39
CA THR A 69 2.99 -4.53 -0.53
C THR A 69 3.07 -3.96 -1.95
N ILE A 70 1.97 -3.41 -2.47
CA ILE A 70 1.93 -2.78 -3.80
C ILE A 70 2.85 -1.56 -3.85
N SER A 71 2.84 -0.73 -2.80
CA SER A 71 3.72 0.44 -2.69
C SER A 71 5.20 0.03 -2.74
N ASN A 72 5.59 -0.96 -1.93
CA ASN A 72 6.94 -1.50 -1.92
C ASN A 72 7.37 -2.07 -3.27
N ILE A 73 6.47 -2.78 -3.98
CA ILE A 73 6.75 -3.28 -5.33
C ILE A 73 6.98 -2.13 -6.30
N ALA A 74 6.17 -1.07 -6.25
CA ALA A 74 6.30 0.08 -7.12
C ALA A 74 7.63 0.83 -6.89
N HIS A 75 8.01 1.06 -5.63
CA HIS A 75 9.30 1.67 -5.29
C HIS A 75 10.49 0.79 -5.68
N GLY A 76 10.42 -0.51 -5.39
CA GLY A 76 11.47 -1.46 -5.77
C GLY A 76 11.67 -1.54 -7.28
N THR A 77 10.58 -1.65 -8.04
CA THR A 77 10.63 -1.66 -9.51
C THR A 77 11.24 -0.36 -10.05
N ALA A 78 10.84 0.81 -9.51
CA ALA A 78 11.43 2.08 -9.92
C ALA A 78 12.95 2.12 -9.69
N ASN A 79 13.41 1.62 -8.55
CA ASN A 79 14.83 1.55 -8.21
C ASN A 79 15.60 0.61 -9.17
N ASP A 80 15.05 -0.56 -9.45
CA ASP A 80 15.69 -1.54 -10.34
C ASP A 80 15.85 -0.99 -11.77
N TYR A 81 14.88 -0.24 -12.27
CA TYR A 81 14.99 0.42 -13.58
C TYR A 81 16.13 1.45 -13.61
N GLU A 82 16.29 2.25 -12.57
CA GLU A 82 17.36 3.25 -12.52
C GLU A 82 18.75 2.62 -12.43
N VAL A 83 18.91 1.56 -11.63
CA VAL A 83 20.16 0.80 -11.57
C VAL A 83 20.51 0.22 -12.94
N ALA A 84 19.54 -0.40 -13.62
CA ALA A 84 19.76 -0.97 -14.95
C ALA A 84 20.14 0.09 -16.00
N GLU A 85 19.50 1.27 -15.98
CA GLU A 85 19.80 2.37 -16.90
C GLU A 85 21.18 2.98 -16.62
N ALA A 86 21.55 3.13 -15.35
CA ALA A 86 22.87 3.61 -14.95
C ALA A 86 23.99 2.66 -15.42
N ASP A 87 23.81 1.35 -15.23
CA ASP A 87 24.76 0.32 -15.71
C ASP A 87 24.89 0.32 -17.23
N PHE A 88 23.77 0.48 -17.95
CA PHE A 88 23.75 0.56 -19.40
C PHE A 88 24.50 1.82 -19.90
N THR A 89 24.22 2.98 -19.30
CA THR A 89 24.87 4.25 -19.63
C THR A 89 26.37 4.21 -19.35
N ALA A 90 26.78 3.59 -18.23
CA ALA A 90 28.19 3.41 -17.88
C ALA A 90 28.92 2.56 -18.93
N LYS A 91 28.31 1.45 -19.39
CA LYS A 91 28.87 0.62 -20.47
C LYS A 91 28.97 1.39 -21.79
N LEU A 92 27.96 2.19 -22.12
CA LEU A 92 27.98 3.02 -23.32
C LEU A 92 29.11 4.06 -23.26
N HIS A 93 29.31 4.69 -22.11
CA HIS A 93 30.40 5.64 -21.90
C HIS A 93 31.77 4.98 -22.07
N VAL A 94 31.98 3.79 -21.51
CA VAL A 94 33.23 3.02 -21.68
C VAL A 94 33.53 2.71 -23.15
N MET A 95 32.50 2.48 -23.97
CA MET A 95 32.67 2.24 -25.41
C MET A 95 33.01 3.51 -26.21
N ASP A 96 32.62 4.69 -25.71
CA ASP A 96 32.75 5.98 -26.41
C ASP A 96 34.06 6.72 -26.06
N VAL A 97 34.81 6.25 -25.07
CA VAL A 97 36.16 6.78 -24.76
C VAL A 97 37.16 6.22 -25.78
N PRO A 98 37.84 7.08 -26.59
CA PRO A 98 38.85 6.61 -27.53
C PRO A 98 40.07 6.08 -26.76
N SER A 99 40.60 4.94 -27.25
CA SER A 99 41.82 4.29 -26.74
C SER A 99 43.06 5.16 -26.80
#